data_AF-A0A7X7NAA7-F1
#
_entry.id   AF-A0A7X7NAA7-F1
#
_cell.length_a   1.000
_cell.length_b   1.000
_cell.length_c   1.000
_cell.angle_alpha   90.00
_cell.angle_beta   90.00
_cell.angle_gamma   90.00
#
_symmetry.space_group_name_H-M   'P 1'
#
loop_
_entity.id
_entity.type
_entity.pdbx_description
1 polymer ?
#
loop_
_entity_poly.entity_id
_entity_poly.type
_entity_poly.pdbx_seq_one_letter_code
_entity_poly.pdbx_strand_id
1 'polypeptide(L)'
;MLLNIVSYCNDSDELSGFALFERLRQMKVDAQNAMVREDYVKASKIYKKMAQIEKNRARSAAYLLRSADCMMQAKKGHRALEEYTFLLENYPLYVPYEHVVAQLRKLAEWFVNGDGTFLGIRDKETGIKIYELVIREAPAVQVTLGDRLRLAELLVEVGRLEEAVLVYQALLRQDSRNLDVRADLALLLLKISLQGDGDGSKLRAAVREATIVIESDPNHKKNKELRKLLRDAGEEEARRLLTQGEFYLKPAHLRPRSARRYMYDVIKKYPDTKASREAQKLLKKNRHLVEIEREEAMKSPIADVPEKPLPPPPKDQEDKRKDEAKASAKAEKEREDERKRVAEAKEKAEKELRKAEKEKLKEEARQQQIKDEENKKREKQLKKEAEEKQKAEEKRRAELEEAKKQQEKERIKLQKAQEELREREEKQRKEFEKQQKKLERQRQKEQEKELKKQREIQRKKQKELEKQRKEEERKQEELRELKLLENKPEVKTRGTQPEQQDAPKQETDNHDDKRLNERLIHVQKEKEILLKRIQEKKSRLDKPTNEAPAPGKPNALDQGKSQSNGNVKSSGLSQAVSRPAGGVQSSRLNAPTVRQAGNVAAGN
;
A
#
# COMPACT_ATOMS: atom_id res chain seq x y z
N MET A 1 -12.33 -15.62 23.77
CA MET A 1 -11.11 -16.04 24.49
C MET A 1 -9.94 -15.59 23.62
N LEU A 2 -8.93 -14.82 24.04
CA LEU A 2 -8.53 -14.36 25.38
C LEU A 2 -8.29 -12.83 25.35
N LEU A 3 -9.02 -12.07 26.16
CA LEU A 3 -8.65 -10.69 26.53
C LEU A 3 -8.24 -10.75 28.00
N ASN A 4 -6.96 -10.99 28.25
CA ASN A 4 -6.44 -11.14 29.61
C ASN A 4 -5.10 -10.41 29.75
N ILE A 5 -5.10 -9.11 29.42
CA ILE A 5 -4.01 -8.19 29.75
C ILE A 5 -4.27 -7.63 31.15
N VAL A 6 -4.00 -8.50 32.13
CA VAL A 6 -3.25 -8.18 33.34
C VAL A 6 -3.48 -6.77 33.93
N SER A 7 -4.40 -6.70 34.90
CA SER A 7 -4.41 -5.63 35.89
C SER A 7 -3.18 -5.75 36.78
N TYR A 8 -2.28 -4.76 36.77
CA TYR A 8 -1.23 -4.59 37.78
C TYR A 8 -1.29 -3.17 38.36
N CYS A 9 -1.65 -3.10 39.64
CA CYS A 9 -1.38 -2.05 40.64
C CYS A 9 -1.11 -0.62 40.11
N ASN A 10 -2.15 0.21 40.10
CA ASN A 10 -2.02 1.67 40.05
C ASN A 10 -1.61 2.24 41.43
N ASP A 11 -0.38 1.95 41.86
CA ASP A 11 0.23 2.60 43.04
C ASP A 11 0.87 3.93 42.62
N SER A 12 0.04 4.86 42.15
CA SER A 12 0.45 6.20 41.74
C SER A 12 0.44 7.19 42.91
N ASP A 13 1.19 6.87 43.97
CA ASP A 13 1.47 7.83 45.04
C ASP A 13 2.21 9.04 44.47
N GLU A 14 1.80 10.25 44.87
CA GLU A 14 2.42 11.51 44.47
C GLU A 14 3.77 11.72 45.17
N LEU A 15 4.74 10.90 44.79
CA LEU A 15 6.14 11.05 45.18
C LEU A 15 6.65 12.45 44.80
N SER A 16 7.30 13.10 45.77
CA SER A 16 7.97 14.38 45.54
C SER A 16 8.96 14.28 44.38
N GLY A 17 9.18 15.37 43.65
CA GLY A 17 10.00 15.33 42.42
C GLY A 17 11.40 14.74 42.62
N PHE A 18 11.97 14.87 43.82
CA PHE A 18 13.23 14.25 44.21
C PHE A 18 13.09 12.74 44.49
N ALA A 19 12.13 12.31 45.31
CA ALA A 19 11.90 10.90 45.62
C ALA A 19 11.51 10.09 44.36
N LEU A 20 10.76 10.70 43.44
CA LEU A 20 10.44 10.15 42.13
C LEU A 20 11.71 9.94 41.28
N PHE A 21 12.61 10.94 41.27
CA PHE A 21 13.89 10.88 40.56
C PHE A 21 14.81 9.79 41.13
N GLU A 22 14.93 9.67 42.46
CA GLU A 22 15.71 8.60 43.09
C GLU A 22 15.12 7.22 42.80
N ARG A 23 13.80 7.05 42.89
CA ARG A 23 13.12 5.79 42.55
C ARG A 23 13.37 5.39 41.09
N LEU A 24 13.27 6.33 40.14
CA LEU A 24 13.59 6.10 38.72
C LEU A 24 15.08 5.79 38.50
N ARG A 25 15.99 6.47 39.22
CA ARG A 25 17.43 6.18 39.18
C ARG A 25 17.73 4.75 39.66
N GLN A 26 17.14 4.33 40.77
CA GLN A 26 17.31 2.97 41.29
C GLN A 26 16.75 1.92 40.33
N MET A 27 15.52 2.09 39.85
CA MET A 27 14.93 1.18 38.85
C MET A 27 15.78 1.09 37.57
N LYS A 28 16.41 2.18 37.13
CA LYS A 28 17.34 2.15 35.99
C LYS A 28 18.57 1.28 36.28
N VAL A 29 19.16 1.40 37.47
CA VAL A 29 20.31 0.58 37.90
C VAL A 29 19.88 -0.89 38.00
N ASP A 30 18.72 -1.18 38.56
CA ASP A 30 18.19 -2.54 38.68
C ASP A 30 17.92 -3.17 37.29
N ALA A 31 17.40 -2.40 36.35
CA ALA A 31 17.21 -2.83 34.96
C ALA A 31 18.55 -3.08 34.25
N GLN A 32 19.54 -2.21 34.43
CA GLN A 32 20.90 -2.40 33.89
C GLN A 32 21.58 -3.64 34.49
N ASN A 33 21.46 -3.86 35.80
CA ASN A 33 21.95 -5.06 36.47
C ASN A 33 21.25 -6.33 35.97
N ALA A 34 19.95 -6.27 35.63
CA ALA A 34 19.23 -7.37 35.01
C ALA A 34 19.74 -7.65 33.57
N MET A 35 20.03 -6.62 32.77
CA MET A 35 20.65 -6.78 31.44
C MET A 35 22.06 -7.39 31.50
N VAL A 36 22.88 -7.00 32.49
CA VAL A 36 24.23 -7.59 32.72
C VAL A 36 24.14 -9.07 33.13
N ARG A 37 23.04 -9.48 33.76
CA ARG A 37 22.74 -10.87 34.11
C ARG A 37 21.98 -11.63 33.00
N GLU A 38 21.90 -11.06 31.80
CA GLU A 38 21.15 -11.58 30.64
C GLU A 38 19.64 -11.81 30.87
N ASP A 39 19.08 -11.30 31.98
CA ASP A 39 17.65 -11.39 32.30
C ASP A 39 16.88 -10.22 31.69
N TYR A 40 16.86 -10.21 30.35
CA TYR A 40 16.21 -9.18 29.56
C TYR A 40 14.69 -9.11 29.80
N VAL A 41 14.06 -10.21 30.23
CA VAL A 41 12.62 -10.23 30.57
C VAL A 41 12.34 -9.46 31.86
N LYS A 42 13.19 -9.57 32.89
CA LYS A 42 13.10 -8.70 34.08
C LYS A 42 13.43 -7.25 33.73
N ALA A 43 14.47 -7.00 32.93
CA ALA A 43 14.84 -5.64 32.51
C ALA A 43 13.68 -4.92 31.78
N SER A 44 13.05 -5.59 30.80
CA SER A 44 11.86 -5.07 30.10
C SER A 44 10.72 -4.70 31.07
N LYS A 45 10.38 -5.59 32.01
CA LYS A 45 9.33 -5.32 33.02
C LYS A 45 9.63 -4.09 33.87
N ILE A 46 10.90 -3.86 34.23
CA ILE A 46 11.31 -2.69 35.00
C ILE A 46 11.19 -1.42 34.12
N TYR A 47 11.68 -1.43 32.89
CA TYR A 47 11.53 -0.30 31.97
C TYR A 47 10.06 0.05 31.67
N LYS A 48 9.18 -0.96 31.53
CA LYS A 48 7.72 -0.73 31.42
C LYS A 48 7.14 -0.03 32.65
N LYS A 49 7.51 -0.43 33.87
CA LYS A 49 7.10 0.26 35.11
C LYS A 49 7.63 1.70 35.16
N MET A 50 8.88 1.92 34.76
CA MET A 50 9.45 3.27 34.66
C MET A 50 8.67 4.15 33.68
N ALA A 51 8.25 3.60 32.53
CA ALA A 51 7.45 4.32 31.53
C ALA A 51 6.05 4.73 32.05
N GLN A 52 5.44 3.92 32.91
CA GLN A 52 4.15 4.22 33.56
C GLN A 52 4.28 5.31 34.63
N ILE A 53 5.41 5.36 35.34
CA ILE A 53 5.69 6.31 36.43
C ILE A 53 6.13 7.69 35.89
N GLU A 54 6.83 7.73 34.75
CA GLU A 54 7.37 8.95 34.16
C GLU A 54 6.28 9.80 33.45
N LYS A 55 5.98 10.97 34.01
CA LYS A 55 4.98 11.93 33.45
C LYS A 55 5.40 12.54 32.09
N ASN A 56 6.69 12.53 31.74
CA ASN A 56 7.19 13.07 30.48
C ASN A 56 7.11 12.03 29.35
N ARG A 57 6.24 12.29 28.34
CA ARG A 57 6.02 11.41 27.18
C ARG A 57 7.30 11.02 26.43
N ALA A 58 8.26 11.92 26.28
CA ALA A 58 9.50 11.63 25.55
C ALA A 58 10.37 10.61 26.30
N ARG A 59 10.45 10.72 27.63
CA ARG A 59 11.18 9.77 28.48
C ARG A 59 10.42 8.44 28.64
N SER A 60 9.10 8.49 28.77
CA SER A 60 8.24 7.30 28.77
C SER A 60 8.43 6.49 27.48
N ALA A 61 8.39 7.14 26.30
CA ALA A 61 8.70 6.52 25.02
C ALA A 61 10.12 5.90 24.97
N ALA A 62 11.13 6.60 25.50
CA ALA A 62 12.50 6.06 25.57
C ALA A 62 12.62 4.81 26.47
N TYR A 63 11.86 4.73 27.58
CA TYR A 63 11.82 3.53 28.40
C TYR A 63 11.03 2.39 27.74
N LEU A 64 9.91 2.68 27.06
CA LEU A 64 9.18 1.68 26.27
C LEU A 64 10.04 1.11 25.15
N LEU A 65 10.82 1.94 24.46
CA LEU A 65 11.77 1.49 23.46
C LEU A 65 12.84 0.55 24.06
N ARG A 66 13.40 0.91 25.22
CA ARG A 66 14.35 0.03 25.93
C ARG A 66 13.73 -1.29 26.38
N SER A 67 12.43 -1.30 26.70
CA SER A 67 11.69 -2.54 26.97
C SER A 67 11.57 -3.41 25.71
N ALA A 68 11.22 -2.82 24.56
CA ALA A 68 11.12 -3.54 23.29
C ALA A 68 12.47 -4.12 22.84
N ASP A 69 13.56 -3.33 22.96
CA ASP A 69 14.93 -3.79 22.72
C ASP A 69 15.31 -4.98 23.62
N CYS A 70 14.90 -4.95 24.91
CA CYS A 70 15.11 -6.09 25.82
C CYS A 70 14.28 -7.32 25.40
N MET A 71 13.04 -7.16 24.95
CA MET A 71 12.24 -8.29 24.45
C MET A 71 12.81 -8.91 23.15
N MET A 72 13.44 -8.10 22.29
CA MET A 72 14.24 -8.59 21.16
C MET A 72 15.43 -9.44 21.65
N GLN A 73 16.22 -8.92 22.59
CA GLN A 73 17.36 -9.65 23.18
C GLN A 73 16.93 -10.95 23.89
N ALA A 74 15.74 -10.96 24.50
CA ALA A 74 15.11 -12.15 25.10
C ALA A 74 14.60 -13.19 24.08
N LYS A 75 14.76 -12.95 22.76
CA LYS A 75 14.17 -13.74 21.66
C LYS A 75 12.65 -13.96 21.82
N LYS A 76 11.91 -12.94 22.29
CA LYS A 76 10.45 -12.98 22.45
C LYS A 76 9.77 -12.19 21.34
N GLY A 77 9.87 -12.69 20.10
CA GLY A 77 9.47 -12.01 18.88
C GLY A 77 8.09 -11.35 18.94
N HIS A 78 7.04 -12.09 19.30
CA HIS A 78 5.67 -11.53 19.38
C HIS A 78 5.55 -10.39 20.41
N ARG A 79 6.21 -10.50 21.57
CA ARG A 79 6.17 -9.43 22.60
C ARG A 79 6.98 -8.21 22.18
N ALA A 80 8.09 -8.41 21.49
CA ALA A 80 8.83 -7.30 20.90
C ALA A 80 7.99 -6.58 19.84
N LEU A 81 7.26 -7.32 18.99
CA LEU A 81 6.35 -6.75 18.00
C LEU A 81 5.25 -5.91 18.65
N GLU A 82 4.55 -6.47 19.64
CA GLU A 82 3.51 -5.77 20.42
C GLU A 82 4.03 -4.46 21.06
N GLU A 83 5.28 -4.45 21.54
CA GLU A 83 5.89 -3.27 22.14
C GLU A 83 6.28 -2.22 21.10
N TYR A 84 6.81 -2.62 19.94
CA TYR A 84 7.10 -1.67 18.85
C TYR A 84 5.84 -1.12 18.19
N THR A 85 4.78 -1.92 17.99
CA THR A 85 3.48 -1.42 17.47
C THR A 85 2.88 -0.43 18.44
N PHE A 86 2.80 -0.77 19.74
CA PHE A 86 2.30 0.13 20.77
C PHE A 86 3.09 1.45 20.82
N LEU A 87 4.42 1.38 20.67
CA LEU A 87 5.30 2.54 20.64
C LEU A 87 5.01 3.45 19.44
N LEU A 88 4.85 2.88 18.24
CA LEU A 88 4.52 3.63 17.01
C LEU A 88 3.13 4.28 17.08
N GLU A 89 2.13 3.55 17.60
CA GLU A 89 0.74 4.03 17.71
C GLU A 89 0.58 5.16 18.73
N ASN A 90 1.24 5.05 19.90
CA ASN A 90 0.99 5.94 21.04
C ASN A 90 2.01 7.08 21.18
N TYR A 91 3.22 6.93 20.62
CA TYR A 91 4.32 7.89 20.78
C TYR A 91 5.01 8.34 19.48
N PRO A 92 4.34 8.45 18.31
CA PRO A 92 5.01 8.62 17.01
C PRO A 92 6.02 9.79 16.97
N LEU A 93 5.69 10.92 17.60
CA LEU A 93 6.56 12.11 17.63
C LEU A 93 7.84 11.98 18.49
N TYR A 94 7.95 10.95 19.34
CA TYR A 94 9.04 10.77 20.30
C TYR A 94 9.91 9.55 20.00
N VAL A 95 9.68 8.88 18.88
CA VAL A 95 10.29 7.61 18.52
C VAL A 95 11.44 7.80 17.52
N PRO A 96 12.63 7.23 17.76
CA PRO A 96 13.68 7.16 16.76
C PRO A 96 13.30 6.13 15.68
N TYR A 97 12.52 6.58 14.69
CA TYR A 97 12.00 5.74 13.61
C TYR A 97 13.08 4.90 12.91
N GLU A 98 14.27 5.46 12.69
CA GLU A 98 15.40 4.75 12.07
C GLU A 98 15.75 3.45 12.82
N HIS A 99 15.91 3.52 14.14
CA HIS A 99 16.17 2.35 14.97
C HIS A 99 14.97 1.41 15.03
N VAL A 100 13.76 1.93 15.26
CA VAL A 100 12.55 1.07 15.35
C VAL A 100 12.29 0.31 14.05
N VAL A 101 12.38 0.98 12.90
CA VAL A 101 12.25 0.34 11.59
C VAL A 101 13.36 -0.69 11.37
N ALA A 102 14.60 -0.39 11.76
CA ALA A 102 15.70 -1.36 11.67
C ALA A 102 15.48 -2.60 12.57
N GLN A 103 14.88 -2.46 13.75
CA GLN A 103 14.52 -3.62 14.59
C GLN A 103 13.31 -4.38 14.03
N LEU A 104 12.31 -3.68 13.49
CA LEU A 104 11.15 -4.30 12.84
C LEU A 104 11.57 -5.12 11.61
N ARG A 105 12.47 -4.63 10.76
CA ARG A 105 13.06 -5.40 9.65
C ARG A 105 13.69 -6.71 10.13
N LYS A 106 14.53 -6.66 11.17
CA LYS A 106 15.15 -7.85 11.76
C LYS A 106 14.12 -8.82 12.32
N LEU A 107 13.08 -8.29 12.98
CA LEU A 107 12.00 -9.07 13.55
C LEU A 107 11.13 -9.74 12.46
N ALA A 108 10.90 -9.07 11.34
CA ALA A 108 10.23 -9.67 10.18
C ALA A 108 11.01 -10.88 9.64
N GLU A 109 12.32 -10.73 9.43
CA GLU A 109 13.17 -11.84 9.02
C GLU A 109 13.24 -12.98 10.06
N TRP A 110 13.20 -12.67 11.36
CA TRP A 110 13.08 -13.70 12.40
C TRP A 110 11.79 -14.52 12.26
N PHE A 111 10.65 -13.88 11.97
CA PHE A 111 9.40 -14.61 11.73
C PHE A 111 9.43 -15.43 10.42
N VAL A 112 9.99 -14.86 9.34
CA VAL A 112 10.16 -15.56 8.05
C VAL A 112 11.04 -16.81 8.18
N ASN A 113 12.15 -16.72 8.94
CA ASN A 113 13.08 -17.83 9.13
C ASN A 113 12.60 -18.86 10.18
N GLY A 114 11.77 -18.43 11.13
CA GLY A 114 11.18 -19.24 12.21
C GLY A 114 11.62 -18.85 13.62
N ASP A 115 12.75 -18.13 13.73
CA ASP A 115 13.36 -17.68 15.00
C ASP A 115 12.46 -16.74 15.84
N GLY A 116 11.47 -16.09 15.22
CA GLY A 116 10.50 -15.23 15.91
C GLY A 116 9.46 -16.00 16.73
N THR A 117 9.26 -17.28 16.41
CA THR A 117 8.25 -18.17 16.99
C THR A 117 8.90 -19.13 17.98
N PHE A 118 8.26 -19.39 19.13
CA PHE A 118 8.82 -20.29 20.16
C PHE A 118 9.14 -21.71 19.66
N LEU A 119 8.40 -22.20 18.65
CA LEU A 119 8.55 -23.53 18.07
C LEU A 119 9.44 -23.57 16.81
N GLY A 120 10.09 -22.45 16.43
CA GLY A 120 10.85 -22.38 15.17
C GLY A 120 9.99 -22.39 13.90
N ILE A 121 8.67 -22.27 14.03
CA ILE A 121 7.73 -22.30 12.90
C ILE A 121 7.84 -21.00 12.11
N ARG A 122 8.10 -21.13 10.80
CA ARG A 122 8.16 -20.03 9.84
C ARG A 122 6.79 -19.38 9.69
N ASP A 123 6.69 -18.12 10.08
CA ASP A 123 5.49 -17.29 9.98
C ASP A 123 5.74 -16.13 9.00
N LYS A 124 5.62 -16.44 7.71
CA LYS A 124 5.76 -15.44 6.65
C LYS A 124 4.65 -14.39 6.68
N GLU A 125 3.46 -14.71 7.21
CA GLU A 125 2.38 -13.74 7.32
C GLU A 125 2.69 -12.64 8.34
N THR A 126 3.25 -12.99 9.48
CA THR A 126 3.70 -11.99 10.46
C THR A 126 4.86 -11.17 9.91
N GLY A 127 5.78 -11.78 9.14
CA GLY A 127 6.78 -11.04 8.35
C GLY A 127 6.16 -9.99 7.41
N ILE A 128 5.17 -10.40 6.61
CA ILE A 128 4.40 -9.51 5.71
C ILE A 128 3.75 -8.36 6.49
N LYS A 129 3.03 -8.66 7.58
CA LYS A 129 2.35 -7.67 8.43
C LYS A 129 3.33 -6.63 9.00
N ILE A 130 4.57 -7.03 9.32
CA ILE A 130 5.61 -6.12 9.79
C ILE A 130 6.12 -5.20 8.67
N TYR A 131 6.34 -5.72 7.46
CA TYR A 131 6.72 -4.88 6.32
C TYR A 131 5.60 -3.92 5.90
N GLU A 132 4.34 -4.36 5.92
CA GLU A 132 3.16 -3.51 5.74
C GLU A 132 3.12 -2.38 6.78
N LEU A 133 3.35 -2.68 8.07
CA LEU A 133 3.43 -1.70 9.16
C LEU A 133 4.55 -0.68 8.92
N VAL A 134 5.76 -1.13 8.56
CA VAL A 134 6.90 -0.25 8.26
C VAL A 134 6.56 0.70 7.11
N ILE A 135 5.97 0.20 6.02
CA ILE A 135 5.62 1.01 4.85
C ILE A 135 4.49 2.01 5.15
N ARG A 136 3.62 1.71 6.12
CA ARG A 136 2.46 2.56 6.50
C ARG A 136 2.80 3.63 7.54
N GLU A 137 3.52 3.26 8.60
CA GLU A 137 3.74 4.13 9.78
C GLU A 137 5.07 4.89 9.75
N ALA A 138 6.08 4.40 9.02
CA ALA A 138 7.37 5.07 8.99
C ALA A 138 7.38 6.27 8.03
N PRO A 139 8.06 7.39 8.39
CA PRO A 139 8.29 8.50 7.48
C PRO A 139 8.93 8.02 6.18
N ALA A 140 8.55 8.61 5.04
CA ALA A 140 9.00 8.18 3.71
C ALA A 140 10.54 8.13 3.53
N VAL A 141 11.29 8.92 4.31
CA VAL A 141 12.77 8.92 4.33
C VAL A 141 13.34 7.59 4.86
N GLN A 142 12.61 6.88 5.72
CA GLN A 142 13.05 5.65 6.39
C GLN A 142 12.57 4.39 5.67
N VAL A 143 11.54 4.49 4.82
CA VAL A 143 11.03 3.37 3.99
C VAL A 143 11.89 3.24 2.74
N THR A 144 12.60 2.12 2.61
CA THR A 144 13.48 1.87 1.47
C THR A 144 12.73 1.17 0.32
N LEU A 145 13.27 1.25 -0.90
CA LEU A 145 12.81 0.41 -2.02
C LEU A 145 13.02 -1.08 -1.70
N GLY A 146 14.07 -1.42 -0.92
CA GLY A 146 14.34 -2.78 -0.45
C GLY A 146 13.23 -3.36 0.42
N ASP A 147 12.61 -2.57 1.31
CA ASP A 147 11.48 -3.02 2.14
C ASP A 147 10.26 -3.41 1.28
N ARG A 148 9.98 -2.60 0.26
CA ARG A 148 8.89 -2.83 -0.69
C ARG A 148 9.17 -4.05 -1.57
N LEU A 149 10.41 -4.22 -2.01
CA LEU A 149 10.83 -5.40 -2.76
C LEU A 149 10.69 -6.67 -1.91
N ARG A 150 11.17 -6.63 -0.67
CA ARG A 150 11.07 -7.76 0.27
C ARG A 150 9.63 -8.13 0.61
N LEU A 151 8.74 -7.14 0.76
CA LEU A 151 7.30 -7.37 0.87
C LEU A 151 6.74 -8.08 -0.37
N ALA A 152 7.11 -7.63 -1.57
CA ALA A 152 6.65 -8.25 -2.82
C ALA A 152 7.12 -9.71 -2.95
N GLU A 153 8.38 -10.02 -2.62
CA GLU A 153 8.91 -11.39 -2.55
C GLU A 153 8.07 -12.27 -1.61
N LEU A 154 7.85 -11.83 -0.37
CA LEU A 154 7.08 -12.59 0.62
C LEU A 154 5.63 -12.82 0.19
N LEU A 155 4.99 -11.82 -0.44
CA LEU A 155 3.64 -11.97 -1.01
C LEU A 155 3.60 -13.02 -2.14
N VAL A 156 4.64 -13.09 -2.99
CA VAL A 156 4.76 -14.15 -4.02
C VAL A 156 4.98 -15.53 -3.39
N GLU A 157 5.78 -15.62 -2.33
CA GLU A 157 6.05 -16.87 -1.61
C GLU A 157 4.82 -17.43 -0.88
N VAL A 158 3.97 -16.56 -0.33
CA VAL A 158 2.69 -16.93 0.34
C VAL A 158 1.56 -17.15 -0.68
N GLY A 159 1.74 -16.73 -1.94
CA GLY A 159 0.77 -16.91 -3.02
C GLY A 159 -0.26 -15.78 -3.17
N ARG A 160 -0.08 -14.65 -2.47
CA ARG A 160 -0.88 -13.41 -2.63
C ARG A 160 -0.42 -12.63 -3.88
N LEU A 161 -0.53 -13.28 -5.05
CA LEU A 161 0.12 -12.82 -6.29
C LEU A 161 -0.40 -11.46 -6.79
N GLU A 162 -1.70 -11.18 -6.66
CA GLU A 162 -2.28 -9.91 -7.11
C GLU A 162 -1.77 -8.71 -6.29
N GLU A 163 -1.58 -8.90 -4.99
CA GLU A 163 -1.03 -7.86 -4.11
C GLU A 163 0.46 -7.63 -4.40
N ALA A 164 1.22 -8.69 -4.65
CA ALA A 164 2.60 -8.57 -5.11
C ALA A 164 2.71 -7.76 -6.41
N VAL A 165 1.79 -7.95 -7.38
CA VAL A 165 1.72 -7.11 -8.59
C VAL A 165 1.52 -5.63 -8.25
N LEU A 166 0.66 -5.29 -7.29
CA LEU A 166 0.45 -3.91 -6.86
C LEU A 166 1.72 -3.30 -6.22
N VAL A 167 2.44 -4.06 -5.40
CA VAL A 167 3.70 -3.60 -4.80
C VAL A 167 4.80 -3.43 -5.85
N TYR A 168 4.95 -4.36 -6.80
CA TYR A 168 5.89 -4.23 -7.91
C TYR A 168 5.57 -3.05 -8.84
N GLN A 169 4.29 -2.81 -9.12
CA GLN A 169 3.88 -1.61 -9.87
C GLN A 169 4.15 -0.31 -9.08
N ALA A 170 3.99 -0.32 -7.76
CA ALA A 170 4.32 0.83 -6.92
C ALA A 170 5.84 1.10 -6.88
N LEU A 171 6.67 0.06 -6.89
CA LEU A 171 8.12 0.16 -7.07
C LEU A 171 8.49 0.78 -8.41
N LEU A 172 7.95 0.28 -9.52
CA LEU A 172 8.24 0.82 -10.87
C LEU A 172 7.73 2.24 -11.12
N ARG A 173 6.80 2.75 -10.30
CA ARG A 173 6.42 4.18 -10.28
C ARG A 173 7.45 5.06 -9.57
N GLN A 174 8.22 4.51 -8.63
CA GLN A 174 9.28 5.22 -7.91
C GLN A 174 10.63 5.11 -8.65
N ASP A 175 10.96 3.94 -9.16
CA ASP A 175 12.11 3.68 -10.03
C ASP A 175 11.68 2.88 -11.27
N SER A 176 11.42 3.60 -12.35
CA SER A 176 10.99 3.01 -13.62
C SER A 176 12.13 2.32 -14.39
N ARG A 177 13.39 2.49 -13.99
CA ARG A 177 14.57 1.93 -14.67
C ARG A 177 15.03 0.60 -14.07
N ASN A 178 14.42 0.15 -12.97
CA ASN A 178 14.77 -1.12 -12.34
C ASN A 178 14.34 -2.33 -13.20
N LEU A 179 15.28 -2.86 -13.99
CA LEU A 179 15.03 -3.96 -14.92
C LEU A 179 14.82 -5.32 -14.21
N ASP A 180 15.52 -5.57 -13.08
CA ASP A 180 15.31 -6.78 -12.27
C ASP A 180 13.85 -6.85 -11.79
N VAL A 181 13.35 -5.77 -11.17
CA VAL A 181 11.96 -5.65 -10.71
C VAL A 181 10.96 -5.77 -11.86
N ARG A 182 11.26 -5.20 -13.02
CA ARG A 182 10.40 -5.28 -14.21
C ARG A 182 10.33 -6.71 -14.77
N ALA A 183 11.44 -7.44 -14.75
CA ALA A 183 11.49 -8.84 -15.14
C ALA A 183 10.68 -9.73 -14.18
N ASP A 184 10.78 -9.50 -12.87
CA ASP A 184 9.99 -10.23 -11.87
C ASP A 184 8.49 -9.95 -11.99
N LEU A 185 8.11 -8.69 -12.24
CA LEU A 185 6.72 -8.34 -12.55
C LEU A 185 6.21 -9.07 -13.80
N ALA A 186 7.01 -9.15 -14.88
CA ALA A 186 6.63 -9.85 -16.10
C ALA A 186 6.38 -11.36 -15.86
N LEU A 187 7.28 -12.02 -15.12
CA LEU A 187 7.15 -13.44 -14.78
C LEU A 187 5.98 -13.70 -13.82
N LEU A 188 5.73 -12.79 -12.86
CA LEU A 188 4.58 -12.86 -11.97
C LEU A 188 3.25 -12.70 -12.73
N LEU A 189 3.17 -11.76 -13.67
CA LEU A 189 1.99 -11.56 -14.50
C LEU A 189 1.70 -12.77 -15.39
N LEU A 190 2.73 -13.44 -15.94
CA LEU A 190 2.58 -14.72 -16.62
C LEU A 190 2.07 -15.82 -15.66
N LYS A 191 2.61 -15.90 -14.44
CA LYS A 191 2.16 -16.90 -13.45
C LYS A 191 0.68 -16.73 -13.10
N ILE A 192 0.22 -15.49 -12.95
CA ILE A 192 -1.20 -15.17 -12.77
C ILE A 192 -2.00 -15.51 -14.04
N SER A 193 -1.47 -15.21 -15.23
CA SER A 193 -2.24 -15.44 -16.45
C SER A 193 -2.51 -16.93 -16.72
N LEU A 194 -1.54 -17.79 -16.35
CA LEU A 194 -1.66 -19.25 -16.40
C LEU A 194 -2.66 -19.83 -15.38
N GLN A 195 -3.00 -19.09 -14.31
CA GLN A 195 -4.04 -19.48 -13.36
C GLN A 195 -5.46 -19.15 -13.84
N GLY A 196 -5.61 -18.16 -14.75
CA GLY A 196 -6.90 -17.83 -15.35
C GLY A 196 -7.01 -16.37 -15.81
N ASP A 197 -6.43 -16.03 -16.97
CA ASP A 197 -6.57 -14.71 -17.59
C ASP A 197 -7.76 -14.63 -18.55
N GLY A 198 -8.96 -14.40 -18.00
CA GLY A 198 -10.21 -14.41 -18.78
C GLY A 198 -10.22 -13.47 -19.99
N ASP A 199 -9.61 -12.29 -19.88
CA ASP A 199 -9.51 -11.31 -20.96
C ASP A 199 -8.12 -11.22 -21.61
N GLY A 200 -7.12 -11.94 -21.09
CA GLY A 200 -5.72 -11.86 -21.52
C GLY A 200 -4.99 -10.58 -21.11
N SER A 201 -5.52 -9.79 -20.16
CA SER A 201 -4.91 -8.50 -19.77
C SER A 201 -3.58 -8.68 -19.04
N LYS A 202 -3.45 -9.72 -18.21
CA LYS A 202 -2.23 -10.01 -17.45
C LYS A 202 -1.13 -10.51 -18.37
N LEU A 203 -1.45 -11.39 -19.33
CA LEU A 203 -0.53 -11.87 -20.36
C LEU A 203 -0.05 -10.71 -21.25
N ARG A 204 -0.96 -9.86 -21.74
CA ARG A 204 -0.59 -8.66 -22.52
C ARG A 204 0.30 -7.72 -21.71
N ALA A 205 0.10 -7.62 -20.39
CA ALA A 205 0.98 -6.84 -19.52
C ALA A 205 2.35 -7.51 -19.35
N ALA A 206 2.40 -8.82 -19.10
CA ALA A 206 3.62 -9.62 -19.02
C ALA A 206 4.49 -9.46 -20.27
N VAL A 207 3.89 -9.51 -21.47
CA VAL A 207 4.56 -9.30 -22.75
C VAL A 207 5.21 -7.91 -22.82
N ARG A 208 4.46 -6.83 -22.50
CA ARG A 208 5.00 -5.46 -22.53
C ARG A 208 6.17 -5.25 -21.58
N GLU A 209 6.08 -5.79 -20.36
CA GLU A 209 7.18 -5.66 -19.39
C GLU A 209 8.40 -6.49 -19.83
N ALA A 210 8.19 -7.68 -20.39
CA ALA A 210 9.25 -8.54 -20.91
C ALA A 210 9.96 -7.94 -22.14
N THR A 211 9.24 -7.31 -23.09
CA THR A 211 9.87 -6.63 -24.24
C THR A 211 10.75 -5.48 -23.77
N ILE A 212 10.27 -4.63 -22.86
CA ILE A 212 11.04 -3.49 -22.33
C ILE A 212 12.36 -3.96 -21.70
N VAL A 213 12.36 -5.06 -20.92
CA VAL A 213 13.60 -5.58 -20.33
C VAL A 213 14.57 -6.09 -21.39
N ILE A 214 14.09 -6.87 -22.37
CA ILE A 214 14.95 -7.45 -23.42
C ILE A 214 15.53 -6.36 -24.35
N GLU A 215 14.77 -5.31 -24.63
CA GLU A 215 15.21 -4.15 -25.42
C GLU A 215 16.19 -3.27 -24.65
N SER A 216 16.03 -3.13 -23.33
CA SER A 216 16.88 -2.28 -22.48
C SER A 216 18.20 -2.95 -22.08
N ASP A 217 18.19 -4.26 -21.81
CA ASP A 217 19.38 -5.04 -21.48
C ASP A 217 19.33 -6.42 -22.17
N PRO A 218 20.02 -6.60 -23.31
CA PRO A 218 20.10 -7.88 -24.02
C PRO A 218 20.77 -9.02 -23.23
N ASN A 219 21.54 -8.72 -22.18
CA ASN A 219 22.31 -9.68 -21.37
C ASN A 219 21.71 -9.94 -19.98
N HIS A 220 20.53 -9.38 -19.68
CA HIS A 220 19.86 -9.51 -18.40
C HIS A 220 19.69 -10.98 -17.96
N LYS A 221 19.94 -11.26 -16.66
CA LYS A 221 19.99 -12.63 -16.09
C LYS A 221 18.76 -13.49 -16.44
N LYS A 222 17.58 -12.87 -16.49
CA LYS A 222 16.28 -13.53 -16.73
C LYS A 222 15.87 -13.59 -18.22
N ASN A 223 16.70 -13.12 -19.15
CA ASN A 223 16.33 -13.03 -20.57
C ASN A 223 16.00 -14.38 -21.24
N LYS A 224 16.58 -15.49 -20.77
CA LYS A 224 16.20 -16.83 -21.26
C LYS A 224 14.74 -17.16 -20.97
N GLU A 225 14.25 -16.76 -19.80
CA GLU A 225 12.87 -16.96 -19.34
C GLU A 225 11.93 -15.96 -20.00
N LEU A 226 12.30 -14.68 -20.07
CA LEU A 226 11.51 -13.65 -20.75
C LEU A 226 11.36 -13.93 -22.27
N ARG A 227 12.41 -14.40 -22.95
CA ARG A 227 12.29 -14.86 -24.36
C ARG A 227 11.47 -16.13 -24.52
N LYS A 228 11.34 -16.97 -23.48
CA LYS A 228 10.40 -18.08 -23.47
C LYS A 228 8.97 -17.56 -23.33
N LEU A 229 8.71 -16.69 -22.35
CA LEU A 229 7.44 -16.00 -22.15
C LEU A 229 6.94 -15.35 -23.44
N LEU A 230 7.78 -14.58 -24.15
CA LEU A 230 7.37 -13.92 -25.40
C LEU A 230 7.00 -14.92 -26.51
N ARG A 231 7.69 -16.06 -26.61
CA ARG A 231 7.35 -17.11 -27.59
C ARG A 231 6.06 -17.84 -27.24
N ASP A 232 5.90 -18.21 -25.97
CA ASP A 232 4.72 -18.91 -25.47
C ASP A 232 3.47 -18.01 -25.59
N ALA A 233 3.59 -16.72 -25.24
CA ALA A 233 2.54 -15.72 -25.40
C ALA A 233 2.20 -15.46 -26.88
N GLY A 234 3.21 -15.34 -27.76
CA GLY A 234 2.98 -15.15 -29.19
C GLY A 234 2.31 -16.34 -29.86
N GLU A 235 2.65 -17.57 -29.45
CA GLU A 235 1.96 -18.79 -29.87
C GLU A 235 0.51 -18.82 -29.37
N GLU A 236 0.22 -18.34 -28.16
CA GLU A 236 -1.15 -18.24 -27.64
C GLU A 236 -1.98 -17.16 -28.36
N GLU A 237 -1.44 -15.95 -28.57
CA GLU A 237 -2.11 -14.89 -29.32
C GLU A 237 -2.38 -15.31 -30.78
N ALA A 238 -1.41 -15.97 -31.42
CA ALA A 238 -1.56 -16.54 -32.76
C ALA A 238 -2.67 -17.59 -32.82
N ARG A 239 -2.77 -18.48 -31.81
CA ARG A 239 -3.88 -19.45 -31.69
C ARG A 239 -5.23 -18.75 -31.49
N ARG A 240 -5.33 -17.77 -30.60
CA ARG A 240 -6.56 -17.00 -30.36
C ARG A 240 -7.07 -16.34 -31.66
N LEU A 241 -6.17 -15.73 -32.44
CA LEU A 241 -6.49 -15.17 -33.75
C LEU A 241 -6.86 -16.23 -34.80
N LEU A 242 -6.19 -17.39 -34.81
CA LEU A 242 -6.55 -18.51 -35.68
C LEU A 242 -7.97 -19.01 -35.38
N THR A 243 -8.31 -19.21 -34.11
CA THR A 243 -9.66 -19.63 -33.67
C THR A 243 -10.73 -18.60 -34.05
N GLN A 244 -10.42 -17.30 -34.04
CA GLN A 244 -11.32 -16.27 -34.60
C GLN A 244 -11.49 -16.44 -36.12
N GLY A 245 -10.41 -16.71 -36.86
CA GLY A 245 -10.48 -17.02 -38.28
C GLY A 245 -11.34 -18.25 -38.58
N GLU A 246 -11.15 -19.35 -37.84
CA GLU A 246 -11.95 -20.59 -37.94
C GLU A 246 -13.42 -20.39 -37.56
N PHE A 247 -13.70 -19.54 -36.56
CA PHE A 247 -15.07 -19.21 -36.17
C PHE A 247 -15.87 -18.61 -37.34
N TYR A 248 -15.26 -17.70 -38.11
CA TYR A 248 -15.86 -17.11 -39.31
C TYR A 248 -15.91 -18.04 -40.53
N LEU A 249 -15.42 -19.29 -40.42
CA LEU A 249 -15.63 -20.34 -41.42
C LEU A 249 -16.75 -21.31 -41.04
N LYS A 250 -17.33 -21.21 -39.84
CA LYS A 250 -18.47 -22.05 -39.44
C LYS A 250 -19.73 -21.63 -40.22
N PRO A 251 -20.57 -22.56 -40.70
CA PRO A 251 -21.75 -22.22 -41.52
C PRO A 251 -22.66 -21.15 -40.92
N ALA A 252 -22.90 -21.19 -39.60
CA ALA A 252 -23.76 -20.22 -38.89
C ALA A 252 -23.19 -18.80 -38.82
N HIS A 253 -21.90 -18.60 -39.11
CA HIS A 253 -21.18 -17.33 -38.94
C HIS A 253 -20.27 -17.03 -40.15
N LEU A 254 -20.56 -17.61 -41.31
CA LEU A 254 -19.71 -17.62 -42.49
C LEU A 254 -19.41 -16.18 -42.96
N ARG A 255 -18.17 -15.73 -42.76
CA ARG A 255 -17.65 -14.42 -43.20
C ARG A 255 -16.27 -14.57 -43.84
N PRO A 256 -16.19 -15.01 -45.10
CA PRO A 256 -14.95 -15.30 -45.82
C PRO A 256 -13.85 -14.23 -45.72
N ARG A 257 -14.20 -12.95 -45.97
CA ARG A 257 -13.24 -11.83 -45.90
C ARG A 257 -12.67 -11.64 -44.49
N SER A 258 -13.50 -11.77 -43.45
CA SER A 258 -13.07 -11.69 -42.05
C SER A 258 -12.14 -12.86 -41.70
N ALA A 259 -12.52 -14.09 -42.01
CA ALA A 259 -11.69 -15.28 -41.79
C ALA A 259 -10.31 -15.15 -42.46
N ARG A 260 -10.28 -14.75 -43.74
CA ARG A 260 -9.04 -14.49 -44.49
C ARG A 260 -8.20 -13.42 -43.80
N ARG A 261 -8.77 -12.29 -43.39
CA ARG A 261 -8.04 -11.21 -42.68
C ARG A 261 -7.37 -11.71 -41.41
N TYR A 262 -8.09 -12.42 -40.54
CA TYR A 262 -7.49 -12.98 -39.31
C TYR A 262 -6.35 -13.96 -39.62
N MET A 263 -6.50 -14.83 -40.62
CA MET A 263 -5.45 -15.77 -41.03
C MET A 263 -4.20 -15.06 -41.59
N TYR A 264 -4.36 -13.98 -42.37
CA TYR A 264 -3.25 -13.14 -42.81
C TYR A 264 -2.59 -12.38 -41.66
N ASP A 265 -3.37 -11.88 -40.70
CA ASP A 265 -2.85 -11.22 -39.50
C ASP A 265 -2.01 -12.18 -38.64
N VAL A 266 -2.41 -13.46 -38.50
CA VAL A 266 -1.60 -14.51 -37.84
C VAL A 266 -0.26 -14.70 -38.56
N ILE A 267 -0.29 -14.90 -39.88
CA ILE A 267 0.92 -15.16 -40.68
C ILE A 267 1.88 -13.95 -40.67
N LYS A 268 1.33 -12.73 -40.73
CA LYS A 268 2.12 -11.49 -40.76
C LYS A 268 2.75 -11.16 -39.41
N LYS A 269 2.03 -11.36 -38.30
CA LYS A 269 2.48 -10.97 -36.96
C LYS A 269 3.26 -12.07 -36.22
N TYR A 270 2.97 -13.33 -36.51
CA TYR A 270 3.51 -14.48 -35.76
C TYR A 270 4.01 -15.59 -36.70
N PRO A 271 4.92 -15.31 -37.66
CA PRO A 271 5.26 -16.21 -38.75
C PRO A 271 5.76 -17.60 -38.30
N ASP A 272 6.52 -17.65 -37.20
CA ASP A 272 7.18 -18.86 -36.70
C ASP A 272 6.28 -19.80 -35.87
N THR A 273 5.05 -19.37 -35.55
CA THR A 273 4.11 -20.14 -34.72
C THR A 273 3.51 -21.35 -35.43
N LYS A 274 2.99 -22.32 -34.66
CA LYS A 274 2.23 -23.44 -35.24
C LYS A 274 0.93 -22.95 -35.88
N ALA A 275 0.28 -21.98 -35.24
CA ALA A 275 -0.94 -21.35 -35.74
C ALA A 275 -0.74 -20.65 -37.10
N SER A 276 0.41 -20.02 -37.36
CA SER A 276 0.76 -19.51 -38.69
C SER A 276 0.81 -20.61 -39.76
N ARG A 277 1.42 -21.76 -39.45
CA ARG A 277 1.47 -22.91 -40.37
C ARG A 277 0.09 -23.50 -40.64
N GLU A 278 -0.80 -23.46 -39.65
CA GLU A 278 -2.20 -23.91 -39.78
C GLU A 278 -3.05 -22.91 -40.57
N ALA A 279 -2.91 -21.60 -40.31
CA ALA A 279 -3.51 -20.53 -41.10
C ALA A 279 -3.14 -20.64 -42.59
N GLN A 280 -1.86 -20.91 -42.91
CA GLN A 280 -1.41 -21.15 -44.29
C GLN A 280 -2.08 -22.37 -44.93
N LYS A 281 -2.29 -23.46 -44.17
CA LYS A 281 -3.00 -24.66 -44.65
C LYS A 281 -4.48 -24.36 -44.91
N LEU A 282 -5.15 -23.63 -44.02
CA LEU A 282 -6.56 -23.27 -44.17
C LEU A 282 -6.80 -22.32 -45.36
N LEU A 283 -5.93 -21.31 -45.55
CA LEU A 283 -5.98 -20.43 -46.72
C LEU A 283 -5.76 -21.18 -48.04
N LYS A 284 -4.85 -22.17 -48.06
CA LYS A 284 -4.64 -23.04 -49.25
C LYS A 284 -5.83 -23.95 -49.52
N LYS A 285 -6.44 -24.52 -48.47
CA LYS A 285 -7.59 -25.44 -48.58
C LYS A 285 -8.85 -24.73 -49.10
N ASN A 286 -9.10 -23.53 -48.60
CA ASN A 286 -10.29 -22.75 -48.91
C ASN A 286 -9.98 -21.69 -49.98
N ARG A 287 -9.49 -22.13 -51.15
CA ARG A 287 -8.99 -21.26 -52.24
C ARG A 287 -10.02 -20.22 -52.71
N HIS A 288 -11.30 -20.58 -52.66
CA HIS A 288 -12.45 -19.70 -52.91
C HIS A 288 -12.52 -18.46 -52.00
N LEU A 289 -11.92 -18.48 -50.79
CA LEU A 289 -11.79 -17.27 -49.94
C LEU A 289 -10.89 -16.20 -50.56
N VAL A 290 -10.07 -16.57 -51.53
CA VAL A 290 -9.22 -15.66 -52.32
C VAL A 290 -9.96 -15.15 -53.57
N GLU A 291 -10.96 -15.88 -54.06
CA GLU A 291 -11.64 -15.65 -55.34
C GLU A 291 -12.95 -14.85 -55.22
N ILE A 292 -13.56 -14.76 -54.02
CA ILE A 292 -14.78 -13.97 -53.75
C ILE A 292 -14.63 -12.45 -54.07
N GLU A 293 -13.40 -11.93 -54.16
CA GLU A 293 -13.16 -10.56 -54.63
C GLU A 293 -13.27 -10.40 -56.16
N ARG A 294 -13.09 -11.47 -56.95
CA ARG A 294 -13.24 -11.43 -58.41
C ARG A 294 -14.70 -11.51 -58.86
N GLU A 295 -15.52 -12.30 -58.17
CA GLU A 295 -16.93 -12.48 -58.56
C GLU A 295 -17.85 -11.35 -58.09
N GLU A 296 -17.59 -10.76 -56.92
CA GLU A 296 -18.38 -9.62 -56.42
C GLU A 296 -18.01 -8.29 -57.10
N ALA A 297 -16.83 -8.17 -57.69
CA ALA A 297 -16.44 -7.00 -58.49
C ALA A 297 -17.10 -6.97 -59.90
N MET A 298 -17.77 -8.05 -60.32
CA MET A 298 -18.33 -8.20 -61.68
C MET A 298 -19.86 -8.35 -61.74
N LYS A 299 -20.60 -8.10 -60.65
CA LYS A 299 -22.06 -8.36 -60.61
C LYS A 299 -22.94 -7.13 -60.38
N SER A 300 -23.22 -6.43 -61.48
CA SER A 300 -24.58 -6.01 -61.87
C SER A 300 -24.59 -5.46 -63.31
N PRO A 301 -25.71 -5.54 -64.05
CA PRO A 301 -26.63 -6.68 -64.21
C PRO A 301 -26.83 -7.05 -65.71
N ILE A 302 -27.45 -8.20 -66.02
CA ILE A 302 -28.37 -8.41 -67.18
C ILE A 302 -28.94 -9.86 -67.21
N ALA A 303 -30.27 -9.94 -67.32
CA ALA A 303 -31.18 -10.91 -67.97
C ALA A 303 -30.98 -12.47 -67.93
N ASP A 304 -32.03 -13.12 -67.39
CA ASP A 304 -32.95 -14.06 -68.08
C ASP A 304 -32.70 -15.57 -68.35
N VAL A 305 -33.58 -16.37 -67.71
CA VAL A 305 -34.50 -17.38 -68.32
C VAL A 305 -33.95 -18.82 -68.61
N PRO A 306 -34.78 -19.90 -68.54
CA PRO A 306 -34.40 -21.10 -67.75
C PRO A 306 -34.63 -22.48 -68.47
N GLU A 307 -35.03 -23.51 -67.68
CA GLU A 307 -35.66 -24.81 -68.03
C GLU A 307 -34.83 -26.13 -68.16
N LYS A 308 -35.06 -26.99 -67.15
CA LYS A 308 -35.43 -28.44 -67.14
C LYS A 308 -34.51 -29.58 -67.68
N PRO A 309 -34.75 -30.86 -67.26
CA PRO A 309 -33.77 -31.97 -67.38
C PRO A 309 -34.27 -33.29 -68.04
N LEU A 310 -33.34 -34.28 -68.17
CA LEU A 310 -33.52 -35.72 -68.54
C LEU A 310 -33.84 -36.00 -70.03
N PRO A 311 -33.64 -37.23 -70.61
CA PRO A 311 -33.41 -38.58 -70.03
C PRO A 311 -32.31 -39.47 -70.72
N PRO A 312 -32.12 -40.78 -70.33
CA PRO A 312 -31.30 -41.81 -71.01
C PRO A 312 -32.19 -42.78 -71.86
N PRO A 313 -31.86 -44.07 -72.21
CA PRO A 313 -30.61 -44.82 -72.50
C PRO A 313 -30.60 -45.43 -73.95
N PRO A 314 -29.64 -46.30 -74.34
CA PRO A 314 -29.95 -47.73 -74.69
C PRO A 314 -28.75 -48.71 -74.47
N LYS A 315 -28.76 -50.05 -74.67
CA LYS A 315 -29.70 -51.20 -74.56
C LYS A 315 -28.98 -52.46 -75.14
N ASP A 316 -29.41 -53.67 -74.77
CA ASP A 316 -29.12 -54.98 -75.41
C ASP A 316 -27.64 -55.50 -75.33
N GLN A 317 -27.29 -56.80 -75.44
CA GLN A 317 -27.93 -57.94 -76.14
C GLN A 317 -27.49 -59.33 -75.60
N GLU A 318 -28.17 -60.41 -75.99
CA GLU A 318 -27.95 -61.80 -75.51
C GLU A 318 -27.23 -62.75 -76.52
N ASP A 319 -26.73 -63.88 -75.99
CA ASP A 319 -26.93 -65.27 -76.51
C ASP A 319 -25.88 -65.99 -77.44
N LYS A 320 -25.94 -67.35 -77.35
CA LYS A 320 -25.32 -68.43 -78.19
C LYS A 320 -23.82 -68.75 -78.00
N ARG A 321 -23.38 -70.00 -77.72
CA ARG A 321 -23.50 -71.32 -78.42
C ARG A 321 -22.73 -71.33 -79.76
N LYS A 322 -21.93 -72.33 -80.19
CA LYS A 322 -21.50 -73.64 -79.63
C LYS A 322 -20.31 -74.20 -80.48
N ASP A 323 -20.01 -75.50 -80.34
CA ASP A 323 -19.23 -76.41 -81.22
C ASP A 323 -17.75 -76.57 -80.82
N GLU A 324 -17.04 -77.71 -80.87
CA GLU A 324 -17.14 -79.15 -81.18
C GLU A 324 -15.63 -79.61 -81.22
N ALA A 325 -15.18 -80.87 -81.34
CA ALA A 325 -15.53 -82.14 -80.68
C ALA A 325 -14.37 -83.16 -80.89
N LYS A 326 -14.41 -84.28 -80.15
CA LYS A 326 -13.73 -85.60 -80.38
C LYS A 326 -12.32 -85.83 -79.81
N ALA A 327 -12.25 -86.75 -78.84
CA ALA A 327 -11.25 -87.84 -78.81
C ALA A 327 -11.66 -88.99 -77.84
N SER A 328 -11.46 -90.23 -78.29
CA SER A 328 -11.31 -91.49 -77.52
C SER A 328 -12.43 -91.94 -76.54
N ALA A 329 -13.40 -92.70 -77.09
CA ALA A 329 -14.29 -93.57 -76.31
C ALA A 329 -13.55 -94.85 -75.84
N LYS A 330 -12.75 -94.76 -74.77
CA LYS A 330 -12.32 -95.93 -73.96
C LYS A 330 -12.02 -95.60 -72.49
N ALA A 331 -12.65 -94.55 -71.95
CA ALA A 331 -12.45 -94.08 -70.58
C ALA A 331 -13.77 -93.75 -69.84
N GLU A 332 -14.94 -93.95 -70.46
CA GLU A 332 -16.21 -93.47 -69.89
C GLU A 332 -16.77 -94.35 -68.77
N LYS A 333 -16.49 -95.67 -68.76
CA LYS A 333 -17.00 -96.56 -67.71
C LYS A 333 -16.35 -96.34 -66.34
N GLU A 334 -15.03 -96.13 -66.29
CA GLU A 334 -14.35 -95.76 -65.03
C GLU A 334 -14.74 -94.34 -64.59
N ARG A 335 -14.83 -93.38 -65.52
CA ARG A 335 -15.25 -92.01 -65.22
C ARG A 335 -16.69 -91.92 -64.71
N GLU A 336 -17.58 -92.83 -65.07
CA GLU A 336 -18.97 -92.80 -64.58
C GLU A 336 -19.07 -93.26 -63.12
N ASP A 337 -18.34 -94.31 -62.74
CA ASP A 337 -18.31 -94.79 -61.35
C ASP A 337 -17.46 -93.88 -60.44
N GLU A 338 -16.40 -93.28 -60.98
CA GLU A 338 -15.66 -92.21 -60.32
C GLU A 338 -16.53 -90.95 -60.14
N ARG A 339 -17.36 -90.57 -61.14
CA ARG A 339 -18.36 -89.50 -60.99
C ARG A 339 -19.41 -89.82 -59.93
N LYS A 340 -19.89 -91.07 -59.81
CA LYS A 340 -20.83 -91.48 -58.75
C LYS A 340 -20.19 -91.37 -57.37
N ARG A 341 -18.95 -91.84 -57.19
CA ARG A 341 -18.19 -91.69 -55.93
C ARG A 341 -17.90 -90.23 -55.59
N VAL A 342 -17.54 -89.41 -56.57
CA VAL A 342 -17.32 -87.96 -56.40
C VAL A 342 -18.64 -87.23 -56.11
N ALA A 343 -19.77 -87.67 -56.66
CA ALA A 343 -21.09 -87.13 -56.36
C ALA A 343 -21.52 -87.45 -54.92
N GLU A 344 -21.41 -88.70 -54.47
CA GLU A 344 -21.69 -89.07 -53.07
C GLU A 344 -20.75 -88.35 -52.09
N ALA A 345 -19.46 -88.24 -52.42
CA ALA A 345 -18.49 -87.51 -51.61
C ALA A 345 -18.82 -86.01 -51.54
N LYS A 346 -19.24 -85.40 -52.64
CA LYS A 346 -19.72 -84.01 -52.67
C LYS A 346 -21.01 -83.83 -51.86
N GLU A 347 -21.97 -84.75 -51.97
CA GLU A 347 -23.23 -84.66 -51.21
C GLU A 347 -23.00 -84.82 -49.70
N LYS A 348 -22.09 -85.72 -49.28
CA LYS A 348 -21.66 -85.84 -47.88
C LYS A 348 -20.94 -84.58 -47.40
N ALA A 349 -19.98 -84.08 -48.18
CA ALA A 349 -19.27 -82.84 -47.86
C ALA A 349 -20.23 -81.64 -47.77
N GLU A 350 -21.20 -81.52 -48.67
CA GLU A 350 -22.19 -80.43 -48.66
C GLU A 350 -23.15 -80.56 -47.47
N LYS A 351 -23.54 -81.77 -47.06
CA LYS A 351 -24.33 -81.99 -45.83
C LYS A 351 -23.56 -81.61 -44.58
N GLU A 352 -22.26 -81.93 -44.49
CA GLU A 352 -21.42 -81.50 -43.36
C GLU A 352 -21.17 -80.00 -43.38
N LEU A 353 -20.94 -79.39 -44.54
CA LEU A 353 -20.72 -77.95 -44.68
C LEU A 353 -21.98 -77.16 -44.29
N ARG A 354 -23.18 -77.58 -44.74
CA ARG A 354 -24.47 -77.03 -44.28
C ARG A 354 -24.74 -77.25 -42.79
N LYS A 355 -24.18 -78.31 -42.18
CA LYS A 355 -24.27 -78.55 -40.73
C LYS A 355 -23.35 -77.58 -39.97
N ALA A 356 -22.10 -77.42 -40.42
CA ALA A 356 -21.13 -76.48 -39.86
C ALA A 356 -21.58 -75.02 -40.00
N GLU A 357 -22.16 -74.63 -41.14
CA GLU A 357 -22.79 -73.31 -41.34
C GLU A 357 -23.92 -73.08 -40.34
N LYS A 358 -24.82 -74.06 -40.14
CA LYS A 358 -25.90 -73.96 -39.15
C LYS A 358 -25.40 -73.85 -37.70
N GLU A 359 -24.24 -74.42 -37.37
CA GLU A 359 -23.64 -74.23 -36.05
C GLU A 359 -22.99 -72.86 -35.91
N LYS A 360 -22.23 -72.38 -36.92
CA LYS A 360 -21.71 -71.01 -36.94
C LYS A 360 -22.81 -69.96 -36.80
N LEU A 361 -23.90 -70.09 -37.55
CA LEU A 361 -25.04 -69.17 -37.49
C LEU A 361 -25.73 -69.17 -36.10
N LYS A 362 -25.76 -70.32 -35.41
CA LYS A 362 -26.24 -70.41 -34.02
C LYS A 362 -25.26 -69.79 -33.03
N GLU A 363 -23.96 -69.92 -33.26
CA GLU A 363 -22.92 -69.35 -32.41
C GLU A 363 -22.85 -67.83 -32.55
N GLU A 364 -22.92 -67.31 -33.78
CA GLU A 364 -23.07 -65.87 -34.07
C GLU A 364 -24.34 -65.29 -33.41
N ALA A 365 -25.48 -65.98 -33.52
CA ALA A 365 -26.72 -65.55 -32.85
C ALA A 365 -26.59 -65.52 -31.32
N ARG A 366 -25.87 -66.48 -30.69
CA ARG A 366 -25.56 -66.46 -29.25
C ARG A 366 -24.64 -65.30 -28.88
N GLN A 367 -23.60 -65.04 -29.68
CA GLN A 367 -22.70 -63.90 -29.45
C GLN A 367 -23.44 -62.55 -29.60
N GLN A 368 -24.39 -62.46 -30.52
CA GLN A 368 -25.26 -61.28 -30.68
C GLN A 368 -26.10 -61.04 -29.42
N GLN A 369 -26.77 -62.07 -28.91
CA GLN A 369 -27.58 -61.99 -27.68
C GLN A 369 -26.76 -61.56 -26.45
N ILE A 370 -25.52 -62.07 -26.30
CA ILE A 370 -24.62 -61.66 -25.22
C ILE A 370 -24.26 -60.17 -25.33
N LYS A 371 -23.93 -59.68 -26.54
CA LYS A 371 -23.64 -58.26 -26.79
C LYS A 371 -24.84 -57.37 -26.48
N ASP A 372 -26.05 -57.79 -26.85
CA ASP A 372 -27.28 -57.04 -26.59
C ASP A 372 -27.60 -56.97 -25.08
N GLU A 373 -27.38 -58.06 -24.34
CA GLU A 373 -27.48 -58.04 -22.88
C GLU A 373 -26.44 -57.13 -22.21
N GLU A 374 -25.18 -57.16 -22.66
CA GLU A 374 -24.14 -56.27 -22.15
C GLU A 374 -24.47 -54.80 -22.43
N ASN A 375 -24.91 -54.47 -23.64
CA ASN A 375 -25.34 -53.13 -24.00
C ASN A 375 -26.51 -52.67 -23.13
N LYS A 376 -27.50 -53.54 -22.87
CA LYS A 376 -28.63 -53.28 -21.98
C LYS A 376 -28.23 -53.11 -20.51
N LYS A 377 -27.16 -53.79 -20.05
CA LYS A 377 -26.55 -53.59 -18.72
C LYS A 377 -25.80 -52.25 -18.64
N ARG A 378 -25.02 -51.91 -19.67
CA ARG A 378 -24.28 -50.63 -19.78
C ARG A 378 -25.23 -49.42 -19.83
N GLU A 379 -26.30 -49.47 -20.61
CA GLU A 379 -27.32 -48.42 -20.62
C GLU A 379 -27.93 -48.18 -19.22
N LYS A 380 -28.24 -49.25 -18.48
CA LYS A 380 -28.79 -49.14 -17.12
C LYS A 380 -27.79 -48.51 -16.14
N GLN A 381 -26.50 -48.80 -16.28
CA GLN A 381 -25.45 -48.16 -15.49
C GLN A 381 -25.31 -46.68 -15.85
N LEU A 382 -25.23 -46.33 -17.14
CA LEU A 382 -25.14 -44.95 -17.61
C LEU A 382 -26.35 -44.10 -17.18
N LYS A 383 -27.57 -44.66 -17.21
CA LYS A 383 -28.79 -43.99 -16.73
C LYS A 383 -28.73 -43.72 -15.21
N LYS A 384 -28.25 -44.67 -14.41
CA LYS A 384 -28.04 -44.48 -12.95
C LYS A 384 -26.97 -43.43 -12.66
N GLU A 385 -25.83 -43.48 -13.34
CA GLU A 385 -24.77 -42.48 -13.18
C GLU A 385 -25.23 -41.07 -13.58
N ALA A 386 -26.04 -40.95 -14.64
CA ALA A 386 -26.59 -39.67 -15.06
C ALA A 386 -27.55 -39.09 -14.01
N GLU A 387 -28.43 -39.92 -13.44
CA GLU A 387 -29.36 -39.54 -12.37
C GLU A 387 -28.61 -39.14 -11.08
N GLU A 388 -27.55 -39.87 -10.72
CA GLU A 388 -26.71 -39.54 -9.57
C GLU A 388 -25.91 -38.23 -9.78
N LYS A 389 -25.36 -38.02 -10.98
CA LYS A 389 -24.70 -36.76 -11.37
C LYS A 389 -25.66 -35.57 -11.32
N GLN A 390 -26.91 -35.74 -11.79
CA GLN A 390 -27.95 -34.70 -11.69
C GLN A 390 -28.28 -34.36 -10.22
N LYS A 391 -28.51 -35.37 -9.37
CA LYS A 391 -28.77 -35.16 -7.93
C LYS A 391 -27.58 -34.51 -7.21
N ALA A 392 -26.35 -34.85 -7.58
CA ALA A 392 -25.14 -34.21 -7.05
C ALA A 392 -25.00 -32.75 -7.52
N GLU A 393 -25.36 -32.45 -8.76
CA GLU A 393 -25.35 -31.08 -9.28
C GLU A 393 -26.44 -30.22 -8.64
N GLU A 394 -27.64 -30.75 -8.43
CA GLU A 394 -28.74 -30.08 -7.74
C GLU A 394 -28.39 -29.73 -6.29
N LYS A 395 -27.79 -30.67 -5.54
CA LYS A 395 -27.25 -30.39 -4.20
C LYS A 395 -26.20 -29.27 -4.20
N ARG A 396 -25.24 -29.31 -5.12
CA ARG A 396 -24.22 -28.25 -5.28
C ARG A 396 -24.83 -26.89 -5.63
N ARG A 397 -25.90 -26.86 -6.42
CA ARG A 397 -26.63 -25.63 -6.75
C ARG A 397 -27.33 -25.06 -5.50
N ALA A 398 -27.95 -25.91 -4.68
CA ALA A 398 -28.57 -25.50 -3.42
C ALA A 398 -27.54 -24.96 -2.41
N GLU A 399 -26.42 -25.68 -2.18
CA GLU A 399 -25.30 -25.24 -1.33
C GLU A 399 -24.74 -23.89 -1.78
N LEU A 400 -24.59 -23.69 -3.09
CA LEU A 400 -24.09 -22.44 -3.67
C LEU A 400 -25.10 -21.29 -3.55
N GLU A 401 -26.40 -21.57 -3.54
CA GLU A 401 -27.45 -20.58 -3.27
C GLU A 401 -27.48 -20.17 -1.78
N GLU A 402 -27.33 -21.13 -0.86
CA GLU A 402 -27.19 -20.83 0.57
C GLU A 402 -25.94 -20.01 0.86
N ALA A 403 -24.80 -20.36 0.26
CA ALA A 403 -23.56 -19.58 0.37
C ALA A 403 -23.74 -18.14 -0.13
N LYS A 404 -24.45 -17.93 -1.25
CA LYS A 404 -24.80 -16.58 -1.73
C LYS A 404 -25.68 -15.82 -0.74
N LYS A 405 -26.72 -16.46 -0.17
CA LYS A 405 -27.59 -15.88 0.86
C LYS A 405 -26.83 -15.52 2.14
N GLN A 406 -25.78 -16.28 2.50
CA GLN A 406 -24.90 -15.96 3.62
C GLN A 406 -24.01 -14.73 3.29
N GLN A 407 -23.35 -14.72 2.14
CA GLN A 407 -22.53 -13.58 1.69
C GLN A 407 -23.35 -12.27 1.59
N GLU A 408 -24.60 -12.33 1.12
CA GLU A 408 -25.48 -11.17 1.06
C GLU A 408 -25.83 -10.64 2.46
N LYS A 409 -26.14 -11.52 3.42
CA LYS A 409 -26.34 -11.14 4.83
C LYS A 409 -25.10 -10.48 5.43
N GLU A 410 -23.90 -10.95 5.10
CA GLU A 410 -22.65 -10.33 5.56
C GLU A 410 -22.40 -8.96 4.92
N ARG A 411 -22.66 -8.82 3.61
CA ARG A 411 -22.61 -7.51 2.92
C ARG A 411 -23.54 -6.49 3.55
N ILE A 412 -24.78 -6.87 3.88
CA ILE A 412 -25.76 -6.00 4.56
C ILE A 412 -25.28 -5.61 5.97
N LYS A 413 -24.72 -6.56 6.74
CA LYS A 413 -24.12 -6.24 8.05
C LYS A 413 -22.95 -5.24 7.93
N LEU A 414 -22.08 -5.44 6.94
CA LEU A 414 -20.91 -4.61 6.71
C LEU A 414 -21.30 -3.20 6.24
N GLN A 415 -22.32 -3.07 5.39
CA GLN A 415 -22.90 -1.77 5.01
C GLN A 415 -23.44 -1.00 6.23
N LYS A 416 -24.25 -1.65 7.09
CA LYS A 416 -24.75 -1.02 8.32
C LYS A 416 -23.63 -0.58 9.26
N ALA A 417 -22.59 -1.39 9.43
CA ALA A 417 -21.42 -1.02 10.22
C ALA A 417 -20.66 0.18 9.64
N GLN A 418 -20.58 0.31 8.31
CA GLN A 418 -20.00 1.48 7.65
C GLN A 418 -20.86 2.74 7.81
N GLU A 419 -22.19 2.62 7.77
CA GLU A 419 -23.11 3.74 8.02
C GLU A 419 -23.01 4.24 9.47
N GLU A 420 -22.98 3.33 10.45
CA GLU A 420 -22.74 3.68 11.86
C GLU A 420 -21.39 4.40 12.08
N LEU A 421 -20.33 3.98 11.39
CA LEU A 421 -19.03 4.64 11.46
C LEU A 421 -19.09 6.05 10.87
N ARG A 422 -19.74 6.23 9.71
CA ARG A 422 -19.94 7.56 9.09
C ARG A 422 -20.73 8.50 10.02
N GLU A 423 -21.78 8.02 10.67
CA GLU A 423 -22.51 8.82 11.66
C GLU A 423 -21.65 9.24 12.85
N ARG A 424 -20.79 8.34 13.35
CA ARG A 424 -19.87 8.64 14.47
C ARG A 424 -18.83 9.67 14.04
N GLU A 425 -18.26 9.54 12.86
CA GLU A 425 -17.34 10.54 12.29
C GLU A 425 -18.02 11.90 12.08
N GLU A 426 -19.26 11.94 11.59
CA GLU A 426 -19.99 13.21 11.38
C GLU A 426 -20.30 13.89 12.72
N LYS A 427 -20.69 13.12 13.74
CA LYS A 427 -20.87 13.62 15.12
C LYS A 427 -19.57 14.21 15.67
N GLN A 428 -18.44 13.50 15.52
CA GLN A 428 -17.12 14.00 15.92
C GLN A 428 -16.70 15.27 15.14
N ARG A 429 -16.94 15.33 13.83
CA ARG A 429 -16.67 16.53 13.01
C ARG A 429 -17.48 17.74 13.51
N LYS A 430 -18.77 17.57 13.78
CA LYS A 430 -19.65 18.63 14.32
C LYS A 430 -19.21 19.09 15.71
N GLU A 431 -18.69 18.20 16.56
CA GLU A 431 -18.11 18.58 17.86
C GLU A 431 -16.79 19.34 17.70
N PHE A 432 -15.90 18.88 16.84
CA PHE A 432 -14.63 19.54 16.56
C PHE A 432 -14.82 20.94 15.94
N GLU A 433 -15.78 21.10 15.02
CA GLU A 433 -16.14 22.40 14.44
C GLU A 433 -16.67 23.37 15.51
N LYS A 434 -17.50 22.90 16.45
CA LYS A 434 -17.95 23.70 17.61
C LYS A 434 -16.77 24.12 18.50
N GLN A 435 -15.79 23.24 18.72
CA GLN A 435 -14.58 23.56 19.47
C GLN A 435 -13.71 24.61 18.74
N GLN A 436 -13.50 24.47 17.43
CA GLN A 436 -12.76 25.44 16.61
C GLN A 436 -13.44 26.83 16.64
N LYS A 437 -14.76 26.90 16.43
CA LYS A 437 -15.54 28.15 16.52
C LYS A 437 -15.46 28.81 17.90
N LYS A 438 -15.35 28.01 18.98
CA LYS A 438 -15.15 28.53 20.34
C LYS A 438 -13.74 29.10 20.54
N LEU A 439 -12.71 28.42 20.04
CA LEU A 439 -11.32 28.87 20.09
C LEU A 439 -11.09 30.14 19.26
N GLU A 440 -11.71 30.22 18.07
CA GLU A 440 -11.63 31.39 17.20
C GLU A 440 -12.25 32.64 17.86
N ARG A 441 -13.43 32.48 18.50
CA ARG A 441 -14.05 33.55 19.31
C ARG A 441 -13.19 33.97 20.51
N GLN A 442 -12.36 33.08 21.07
CA GLN A 442 -11.40 33.44 22.12
C GLN A 442 -10.25 34.28 21.55
N ARG A 443 -9.65 33.84 20.45
CA ARG A 443 -8.57 34.58 19.75
C ARG A 443 -9.01 35.97 19.29
N GLN A 444 -10.22 36.10 18.75
CA GLN A 444 -10.79 37.41 18.37
C GLN A 444 -10.92 38.35 19.59
N LYS A 445 -11.38 37.85 20.74
CA LYS A 445 -11.46 38.64 21.98
C LYS A 445 -10.09 39.00 22.54
N GLU A 446 -9.07 38.17 22.35
CA GLU A 446 -7.69 38.47 22.74
C GLU A 446 -7.08 39.55 21.84
N GLN A 447 -7.23 39.42 20.51
CA GLN A 447 -6.81 40.45 19.54
C GLN A 447 -7.51 41.79 19.78
N GLU A 448 -8.81 41.80 20.11
CA GLU A 448 -9.53 43.04 20.44
C GLU A 448 -9.00 43.69 21.73
N LYS A 449 -8.63 42.90 22.75
CA LYS A 449 -7.99 43.39 23.98
C LYS A 449 -6.60 43.95 23.70
N GLU A 450 -5.80 43.30 22.85
CA GLU A 450 -4.49 43.80 22.45
C GLU A 450 -4.60 45.10 21.65
N LEU A 451 -5.53 45.18 20.70
CA LEU A 451 -5.79 46.40 19.93
C LEU A 451 -6.24 47.56 20.84
N LYS A 452 -7.07 47.30 21.86
CA LYS A 452 -7.45 48.28 22.88
C LYS A 452 -6.23 48.77 23.67
N LYS A 453 -5.36 47.87 24.15
CA LYS A 453 -4.09 48.22 24.82
C LYS A 453 -3.18 49.05 23.92
N GLN A 454 -3.02 48.69 22.65
CA GLN A 454 -2.21 49.45 21.69
C GLN A 454 -2.76 50.87 21.47
N ARG A 455 -4.08 51.03 21.33
CA ARG A 455 -4.74 52.34 21.23
C ARG A 455 -4.56 53.20 22.48
N GLU A 456 -4.60 52.60 23.68
CA GLU A 456 -4.29 53.31 24.93
C GLU A 456 -2.83 53.77 25.00
N ILE A 457 -1.88 52.92 24.60
CA ILE A 457 -0.45 53.28 24.52
C ILE A 457 -0.23 54.41 23.52
N GLN A 458 -0.87 54.36 22.34
CA GLN A 458 -0.81 55.44 21.35
C GLN A 458 -1.40 56.76 21.91
N ARG A 459 -2.56 56.71 22.59
CA ARG A 459 -3.15 57.89 23.24
C ARG A 459 -2.25 58.48 24.34
N LYS A 460 -1.56 57.65 25.13
CA LYS A 460 -0.59 58.13 26.13
C LYS A 460 0.59 58.84 25.46
N LYS A 461 1.19 58.23 24.43
CA LYS A 461 2.28 58.83 23.64
C LYS A 461 1.87 60.15 22.99
N GLN A 462 0.66 60.24 22.44
CA GLN A 462 0.14 61.49 21.87
C GLN A 462 0.02 62.60 22.93
N LYS A 463 -0.49 62.29 24.13
CA LYS A 463 -0.57 63.25 25.25
C LYS A 463 0.80 63.68 25.77
N GLU A 464 1.79 62.78 25.78
CA GLU A 464 3.17 63.12 26.14
C GLU A 464 3.81 64.05 25.11
N LEU A 465 3.63 63.76 23.82
CA LEU A 465 4.14 64.59 22.72
C LEU A 465 3.46 65.97 22.67
N GLU A 466 2.16 66.05 22.98
CA GLU A 466 1.44 67.33 23.13
C GLU A 466 1.95 68.15 24.32
N LYS A 467 2.28 67.50 25.45
CA LYS A 467 2.92 68.16 26.60
C LYS A 467 4.30 68.70 26.23
N GLN A 468 5.12 67.91 25.55
CA GLN A 468 6.44 68.32 25.07
C GLN A 468 6.35 69.54 24.16
N ARG A 469 5.42 69.55 23.19
CA ARG A 469 5.17 70.73 22.34
C ARG A 469 4.78 71.98 23.14
N LYS A 470 3.88 71.86 24.10
CA LYS A 470 3.48 72.97 24.98
C LYS A 470 4.62 73.48 25.87
N GLU A 471 5.55 72.60 26.25
CA GLU A 471 6.76 72.97 26.98
C GLU A 471 7.80 73.65 26.06
N GLU A 472 7.94 73.19 24.82
CA GLU A 472 8.77 73.82 23.78
C GLU A 472 8.22 75.19 23.37
N GLU A 473 6.90 75.34 23.22
CA GLU A 473 6.22 76.61 22.95
C GLU A 473 6.50 77.63 24.06
N ARG A 474 6.33 77.24 25.33
CA ARG A 474 6.69 78.10 26.49
C ARG A 474 8.15 78.51 26.49
N LYS A 475 9.08 77.57 26.25
CA LYS A 475 10.52 77.89 26.14
C LYS A 475 10.82 78.83 24.98
N GLN A 476 10.07 78.75 23.87
CA GLN A 476 10.19 79.70 22.76
C GLN A 476 9.60 81.08 23.09
N GLU A 477 8.53 81.14 23.87
CA GLU A 477 7.95 82.40 24.38
C GLU A 477 8.92 83.08 25.37
N GLU A 478 9.44 82.35 26.36
CA GLU A 478 10.51 82.83 27.28
C GLU A 478 11.73 83.35 26.49
N LEU A 479 12.17 82.63 25.45
CA LEU A 479 13.28 83.07 24.59
C LEU A 479 12.95 84.33 23.76
N ARG A 480 11.67 84.57 23.44
CA ARG A 480 11.23 85.81 22.77
C ARG A 480 11.17 86.98 23.74
N GLU A 481 10.68 86.76 24.96
CA GLU A 481 10.67 87.78 26.02
C GLU A 481 12.09 88.22 26.40
N LEU A 482 13.03 87.29 26.54
CA LEU A 482 14.44 87.61 26.78
C LEU A 482 15.04 88.46 25.64
N LYS A 483 14.73 88.15 24.37
CA LYS A 483 15.16 88.96 23.21
C LYS A 483 14.51 90.34 23.14
N LEU A 484 13.32 90.52 23.73
CA LEU A 484 12.67 91.83 23.87
C LEU A 484 13.30 92.66 25.00
N LEU A 485 13.77 92.02 26.07
CA LEU A 485 14.52 92.67 27.16
C LEU A 485 15.93 93.09 26.74
N GLU A 486 16.57 92.36 25.83
CA GLU A 486 17.88 92.70 25.24
C GLU A 486 17.81 93.93 24.28
N ASN A 487 16.61 94.35 23.89
CA ASN A 487 16.36 95.48 22.96
C ASN A 487 15.63 96.67 23.62
N LYS A 488 16.08 97.11 24.80
CA LYS A 488 15.63 98.37 25.44
C LYS A 488 16.73 99.44 25.40
N PRO A 489 16.55 100.58 24.70
CA PRO A 489 17.49 101.68 24.73
C PRO A 489 17.40 102.50 26.02
N GLU A 490 18.55 103.01 26.49
CA GLU A 490 18.68 103.87 27.68
C GLU A 490 18.12 105.30 27.44
N VAL A 491 17.20 105.79 28.28
CA VAL A 491 16.89 107.23 28.39
C VAL A 491 16.59 107.64 29.85
N LYS A 492 16.90 108.91 30.19
CA LYS A 492 17.22 109.47 31.51
C LYS A 492 16.04 110.10 32.30
N THR A 493 16.03 109.86 33.63
CA THR A 493 15.78 110.79 34.77
C THR A 493 14.56 111.74 34.85
N ARG A 494 13.78 111.69 35.96
CA ARG A 494 13.70 112.72 37.06
C ARG A 494 12.47 112.56 37.98
N GLY A 495 12.66 112.68 39.32
CA GLY A 495 11.64 112.99 40.36
C GLY A 495 10.51 111.96 40.60
N THR A 496 9.90 111.78 41.79
CA THR A 496 10.03 112.40 43.12
C THR A 496 9.46 111.41 44.18
N GLN A 497 9.92 111.43 45.44
CA GLN A 497 9.36 110.68 46.60
C GLN A 497 8.20 111.47 47.29
N PRO A 498 7.49 111.00 48.36
CA PRO A 498 7.64 109.78 49.21
C PRO A 498 6.31 109.01 49.55
N GLU A 499 6.37 108.18 50.61
CA GLU A 499 5.33 107.45 51.40
C GLU A 499 5.33 105.90 51.19
N GLN A 500 5.86 105.11 52.15
CA GLN A 500 5.20 104.57 53.37
C GLN A 500 4.01 103.64 53.01
N GLN A 501 3.88 102.37 53.41
CA GLN A 501 4.59 101.48 54.37
C GLN A 501 4.63 100.04 53.75
N ASP A 502 5.23 98.96 54.29
CA ASP A 502 5.95 98.68 55.55
C ASP A 502 6.95 97.49 55.34
N ALA A 503 7.59 96.98 56.40
CA ALA A 503 8.39 95.73 56.41
C ALA A 503 8.06 94.88 57.67
N PRO A 504 8.28 93.54 57.69
CA PRO A 504 9.65 93.06 58.02
C PRO A 504 10.09 91.65 57.50
N LYS A 505 11.42 91.47 57.45
CA LYS A 505 12.23 90.23 57.71
C LYS A 505 11.87 88.94 56.93
N GLN A 506 12.70 88.50 55.98
CA GLN A 506 13.92 87.68 56.20
C GLN A 506 13.72 86.36 56.98
N GLU A 507 13.77 85.23 56.25
CA GLU A 507 14.50 84.03 56.69
C GLU A 507 14.97 83.23 55.46
N THR A 508 16.11 82.55 55.58
CA THR A 508 16.83 81.88 54.48
C THR A 508 16.62 80.37 54.50
N ASP A 509 16.43 79.72 53.35
CA ASP A 509 16.37 78.24 53.30
C ASP A 509 17.30 77.61 52.25
N ASN A 510 18.36 76.95 52.74
CA ASN A 510 19.42 76.31 51.96
C ASN A 510 18.99 74.91 51.45
N HIS A 511 17.87 74.82 50.72
CA HIS A 511 17.27 73.51 50.38
C HIS A 511 17.59 72.97 48.98
N ASP A 512 17.94 73.82 48.01
CA ASP A 512 18.09 73.39 46.62
C ASP A 512 19.48 72.81 46.28
N ASP A 513 20.56 73.31 46.87
CA ASP A 513 21.93 72.82 46.61
C ASP A 513 22.14 71.36 47.05
N LYS A 514 21.46 70.93 48.12
CA LYS A 514 21.48 69.51 48.55
C LYS A 514 20.83 68.60 47.50
N ARG A 515 19.70 69.00 46.93
CA ARG A 515 18.99 68.21 45.90
C ARG A 515 19.76 68.12 44.59
N LEU A 516 20.53 69.14 44.23
CA LEU A 516 21.43 69.11 43.08
C LEU A 516 22.59 68.13 43.29
N ASN A 517 23.23 68.14 44.47
CA ASN A 517 24.32 67.21 44.78
C ASN A 517 23.86 65.74 44.85
N GLU A 518 22.70 65.45 45.44
CA GLU A 518 22.14 64.09 45.48
C GLU A 518 21.83 63.53 44.08
N ARG A 519 21.31 64.37 43.17
CA ARG A 519 21.11 64.01 41.76
C ARG A 519 22.44 63.72 41.04
N LEU A 520 23.47 64.52 41.30
CA LEU A 520 24.80 64.31 40.71
C LEU A 520 25.39 62.95 41.12
N ILE A 521 25.26 62.59 42.41
CA ILE A 521 25.70 61.30 42.95
C ILE A 521 24.91 60.13 42.31
N HIS A 522 23.60 60.29 42.09
CA HIS A 522 22.79 59.25 41.45
C HIS A 522 23.23 58.98 39.99
N VAL A 523 23.44 60.05 39.21
CA VAL A 523 23.90 59.95 37.81
C VAL A 523 25.31 59.34 37.72
N GLN A 524 26.20 59.64 38.65
CA GLN A 524 27.53 59.01 38.71
C GLN A 524 27.44 57.50 38.99
N LYS A 525 26.58 57.07 39.93
CA LYS A 525 26.35 55.64 40.22
C LYS A 525 25.77 54.88 39.02
N GLU A 526 24.82 55.46 38.29
CA GLU A 526 24.27 54.85 37.07
C GLU A 526 25.33 54.69 35.97
N LYS A 527 26.22 55.67 35.82
CA LYS A 527 27.35 55.61 34.88
C LYS A 527 28.32 54.46 35.21
N GLU A 528 28.64 54.23 36.48
CA GLU A 528 29.47 53.09 36.90
C GLU A 528 28.80 51.74 36.63
N ILE A 529 27.49 51.61 36.89
CA ILE A 529 26.73 50.37 36.63
C ILE A 529 26.73 50.03 35.13
N LEU A 530 26.59 51.05 34.26
CA LEU A 530 26.69 50.88 32.81
C LEU A 530 28.10 50.45 32.37
N LEU A 531 29.15 51.06 32.92
CA LEU A 531 30.54 50.69 32.61
C LEU A 531 30.85 49.23 33.02
N LYS A 532 30.40 48.78 34.19
CA LYS A 532 30.53 47.38 34.64
C LYS A 532 29.82 46.41 33.69
N ARG A 533 28.60 46.72 33.24
CA ARG A 533 27.89 45.91 32.22
C ARG A 533 28.61 45.85 30.87
N ILE A 534 29.32 46.91 30.47
CA ILE A 534 30.08 46.94 29.22
C ILE A 534 31.35 46.07 29.35
N GLN A 535 32.06 46.12 30.48
CA GLN A 535 33.18 45.20 30.76
C GLN A 535 32.73 43.74 30.81
N GLU A 536 31.61 43.44 31.48
CA GLU A 536 31.07 42.07 31.56
C GLU A 536 30.65 41.52 30.18
N LYS A 537 30.14 42.38 29.28
CA LYS A 537 29.85 41.97 27.90
C LYS A 537 31.13 41.69 27.09
N LYS A 538 32.20 42.46 27.27
CA LYS A 538 33.49 42.19 26.62
C LYS A 538 34.09 40.86 27.09
N SER A 539 34.12 40.60 28.40
CA SER A 539 34.68 39.34 28.94
C SER A 539 33.90 38.07 28.54
N ARG A 540 32.69 38.21 27.99
CA ARG A 540 31.89 37.11 27.43
C ARG A 540 32.11 36.86 25.93
N LEU A 541 32.75 37.79 25.20
CA LEU A 541 33.09 37.59 23.78
C LEU A 541 34.47 36.93 23.58
N ASP A 542 35.41 37.11 24.52
CA ASP A 542 36.80 36.68 24.35
C ASP A 542 37.07 35.21 24.79
N LYS A 543 36.14 34.28 24.50
CA LYS A 543 36.37 32.83 24.69
C LYS A 543 36.41 32.09 23.34
N PRO A 544 37.59 31.62 22.88
CA PRO A 544 37.70 30.87 21.63
C PRO A 544 37.13 29.46 21.77
N THR A 545 36.46 29.00 20.71
CA THR A 545 36.02 27.62 20.52
C THR A 545 37.06 26.81 19.75
N ASN A 546 37.53 25.70 20.34
CA ASN A 546 38.08 24.46 19.78
C ASN A 546 38.38 23.55 21.02
N GLU A 547 38.31 22.22 21.02
CA GLU A 547 38.29 21.22 19.95
C GLU A 547 37.56 19.91 20.41
N ALA A 548 37.58 18.86 19.57
CA ALA A 548 36.86 17.59 19.74
C ALA A 548 37.61 16.55 20.66
N PRO A 549 37.05 15.35 20.98
CA PRO A 549 37.34 14.67 22.25
C PRO A 549 38.22 13.39 22.25
N ALA A 550 38.60 12.99 23.48
CA ALA A 550 39.01 11.66 23.99
C ALA A 550 40.49 11.21 23.78
N PRO A 551 41.01 10.16 24.48
CA PRO A 551 40.49 9.40 25.65
C PRO A 551 41.49 9.26 26.85
N GLY A 552 41.04 8.79 28.03
CA GLY A 552 41.97 8.35 29.11
C GLY A 552 41.35 8.09 30.50
N LYS A 553 41.66 6.93 31.10
CA LYS A 553 41.23 6.47 32.45
C LYS A 553 42.22 6.94 33.56
N PRO A 554 42.12 6.48 34.84
CA PRO A 554 41.05 6.64 35.83
C PRO A 554 41.58 7.19 37.18
N ASN A 555 40.69 7.49 38.13
CA ASN A 555 40.86 7.47 39.62
C ASN A 555 39.70 8.26 40.25
N ALA A 556 39.31 8.11 41.51
CA ALA A 556 39.42 7.00 42.48
C ALA A 556 38.32 7.24 43.55
N LEU A 557 38.25 6.34 44.54
CA LEU A 557 37.33 6.32 45.68
C LEU A 557 36.81 7.68 46.20
N ASP A 558 35.53 7.73 46.55
CA ASP A 558 35.18 7.99 47.95
C ASP A 558 33.94 7.17 48.38
N GLN A 559 33.86 6.80 49.66
CA GLN A 559 32.82 5.96 50.24
C GLN A 559 32.04 6.75 51.31
N GLY A 560 30.72 6.91 51.13
CA GLY A 560 29.82 7.51 52.13
C GLY A 560 28.60 6.65 52.39
N LYS A 561 28.59 5.89 53.50
CA LYS A 561 27.45 5.08 53.97
C LYS A 561 26.67 5.81 55.06
N SER A 562 25.33 5.87 54.94
CA SER A 562 24.33 5.89 56.03
C SER A 562 22.94 6.02 55.38
N GLN A 563 22.07 5.00 55.32
CA GLN A 563 21.29 4.38 56.41
C GLN A 563 20.67 5.38 57.40
N SER A 564 19.34 5.56 57.35
CA SER A 564 18.43 5.19 58.45
C SER A 564 16.94 5.39 58.12
N ASN A 565 16.11 4.47 58.65
CA ASN A 565 14.66 4.36 58.56
C ASN A 565 13.85 5.57 59.11
N GLY A 566 12.55 5.65 58.79
CA GLY A 566 11.59 6.50 59.51
C GLY A 566 10.16 6.47 58.93
N ASN A 567 9.25 5.71 59.55
CA ASN A 567 7.88 5.44 59.06
C ASN A 567 6.82 5.94 60.06
N VAL A 568 5.91 6.85 59.68
CA VAL A 568 4.67 7.17 60.44
C VAL A 568 3.52 7.53 59.47
N LYS A 569 2.30 7.08 59.83
CA LYS A 569 1.03 7.28 59.11
C LYS A 569 0.26 8.51 59.61
N SER A 570 -0.57 9.13 58.76
CA SER A 570 -1.88 9.68 59.22
C SER A 570 -2.88 9.92 58.08
N SER A 571 -4.12 9.57 58.36
CA SER A 571 -5.38 9.70 57.60
C SER A 571 -5.78 11.10 57.11
N GLY A 572 -6.61 11.15 56.05
CA GLY A 572 -7.48 12.30 55.75
C GLY A 572 -8.37 12.09 54.51
N LEU A 573 -9.71 12.18 54.67
CA LEU A 573 -10.67 12.13 53.56
C LEU A 573 -10.68 13.44 52.75
N SER A 574 -11.03 13.38 51.44
CA SER A 574 -12.03 14.27 50.82
C SER A 574 -12.39 13.89 49.37
N GLN A 575 -13.57 14.31 48.92
CA GLN A 575 -14.18 14.02 47.61
C GLN A 575 -13.94 15.14 46.58
N ALA A 576 -13.74 14.79 45.30
CA ALA A 576 -14.07 15.56 44.08
C ALA A 576 -13.86 14.64 42.86
N VAL A 577 -14.80 14.35 41.94
CA VAL A 577 -15.69 15.17 41.09
C VAL A 577 -14.99 15.83 39.87
N SER A 578 -15.29 15.24 38.70
CA SER A 578 -15.37 15.85 37.34
C SER A 578 -14.16 16.00 36.39
N ARG A 579 -14.21 15.15 35.36
CA ARG A 579 -14.16 15.41 33.88
C ARG A 579 -12.86 15.92 33.20
N PRO A 580 -12.52 15.37 32.01
CA PRO A 580 -11.34 15.77 31.24
C PRO A 580 -11.60 16.91 30.25
N ALA A 581 -10.55 17.64 29.88
CA ALA A 581 -10.52 18.56 28.75
C ALA A 581 -9.46 18.11 27.72
N GLY A 582 -9.89 17.72 26.53
CA GLY A 582 -9.01 17.49 25.39
C GLY A 582 -8.62 18.80 24.70
N GLY A 583 -7.48 18.79 24.02
CA GLY A 583 -6.97 19.94 23.25
C GLY A 583 -6.19 19.48 22.03
N VAL A 584 -6.89 19.23 20.93
CA VAL A 584 -6.30 18.95 19.61
C VAL A 584 -5.99 20.28 18.92
N GLN A 585 -4.79 20.43 18.35
CA GLN A 585 -4.49 21.48 17.38
C GLN A 585 -4.28 20.88 16.00
N SER A 586 -5.02 21.42 15.02
CA SER A 586 -4.96 21.04 13.60
C SER A 586 -3.99 21.94 12.83
N SER A 587 -3.08 21.34 12.07
CA SER A 587 -2.28 22.02 11.04
C SER A 587 -2.94 21.90 9.66
N ARG A 588 -3.05 23.03 8.96
CA ARG A 588 -3.56 23.11 7.57
C ARG A 588 -2.50 22.62 6.58
N LEU A 589 -2.93 22.03 5.46
CA LEU A 589 -2.13 21.93 4.23
C LEU A 589 -2.96 22.37 3.02
N ASN A 590 -2.30 23.10 2.12
CA ASN A 590 -2.89 23.63 0.89
C ASN A 590 -2.80 22.59 -0.25
N ALA A 591 -3.79 22.58 -1.14
CA ALA A 591 -3.75 21.84 -2.40
C ALA A 591 -3.38 22.77 -3.57
N PRO A 592 -2.60 22.31 -4.57
CA PRO A 592 -2.42 23.01 -5.84
C PRO A 592 -3.44 22.53 -6.89
N THR A 593 -4.08 23.46 -7.59
CA THR A 593 -5.04 23.17 -8.68
C THR A 593 -4.34 23.19 -10.03
N VAL A 594 -4.51 22.11 -10.80
CA VAL A 594 -4.03 22.02 -12.20
C VAL A 594 -5.00 22.76 -13.13
N ARG A 595 -4.47 23.52 -14.11
CA ARG A 595 -5.19 23.95 -15.32
C ARG A 595 -4.36 23.65 -16.55
N GLN A 596 -5.01 23.14 -17.60
CA GLN A 596 -4.40 22.86 -18.90
C GLN A 596 -4.63 24.01 -19.89
N ALA A 597 -3.60 24.21 -20.74
CA ALA A 597 -3.63 24.60 -22.16
C ALA A 597 -4.60 25.69 -22.67
N GLY A 598 -3.99 26.72 -23.28
CA GLY A 598 -4.58 27.55 -24.34
C GLY A 598 -3.46 28.14 -25.19
N ASN A 599 -3.42 27.84 -26.49
CA ASN A 599 -2.47 28.43 -27.45
C ASN A 599 -2.72 29.93 -27.65
N VAL A 600 -1.71 30.70 -28.08
CA VAL A 600 -1.73 31.59 -29.28
C VAL A 600 -0.39 32.35 -29.46
N ALA A 601 0.19 32.18 -30.67
CA ALA A 601 1.01 33.06 -31.52
C ALA A 601 2.10 34.05 -31.03
N ALA A 602 3.13 34.16 -31.90
CA ALA A 602 4.10 35.26 -32.12
C ALA A 602 5.14 35.54 -30.99
N GLY A 603 6.38 35.97 -31.29
CA GLY A 603 7.05 36.19 -32.59
C GLY A 603 8.37 36.96 -32.41
N ASN A 604 9.31 36.77 -33.33
CA ASN A 604 10.74 37.21 -33.32
C ASN A 604 11.65 36.51 -32.30
#